data_AF-A0A0A9E044-F1
#
_entry.id   AF-A0A0A9E044-F1
#
_cell.length_a   1.000
_cell.length_b   1.000
_cell.length_c   1.000
_cell.angle_alpha   90.00
_cell.angle_beta   90.00
_cell.angle_gamma   90.00
#
_symmetry.space_group_name_H-M   'P 1'
#
loop_
_entity.id
_entity.type
_entity.pdbx_description
1 polymer ?
#
loop_
_entity_poly.entity_id
_entity_poly.type
_entity_poly.pdbx_seq_one_letter_code
_entity_poly.pdbx_strand_id
1 'polypeptide(L)'
;MGERELWDHLSSTSEPFLEMYKAYEHLRLKNWVVRSGLQYGADFVVYRHHPALVHSEFAVIVVPEGKEFGTRCGRMKVWSDLLCALRASGSVAKTLLVLTISSRSCELGFPDCLEQLIVHERTITRWIPQQCREQRHKPCREETSREEQEHIRESVVPNYWGVILGFTILSSLLVYKLKF
;
A
#
# COMPACT_ATOMS: atom_id res chain seq x y z
N MET A 1 7.51 26.40 20.67
CA MET A 1 8.44 25.42 20.07
C MET A 1 8.38 25.60 18.58
N GLY A 2 9.50 25.97 17.96
CA GLY A 2 9.61 26.03 16.49
C GLY A 2 9.64 24.63 15.87
N GLU A 3 9.37 24.52 14.58
CA GLU A 3 9.40 23.25 13.84
C GLU A 3 10.76 22.54 13.97
N ARG A 4 11.86 23.29 13.88
CA ARG A 4 13.22 22.77 14.01
C ARG A 4 13.50 22.23 15.40
N GLU A 5 13.13 22.99 16.43
CA GLU A 5 13.28 22.56 17.82
C GLU A 5 12.49 21.26 18.08
N LEU A 6 11.29 21.16 17.51
CA LEU A 6 10.46 19.94 17.60
C LEU A 6 11.14 18.77 16.91
N TRP A 7 11.67 18.98 15.70
CA TRP A 7 12.38 17.97 14.95
C TRP A 7 13.60 17.44 15.69
N ASP A 8 14.43 18.33 16.23
CA ASP A 8 15.64 17.98 16.98
C ASP A 8 15.28 17.24 18.27
N HIS A 9 14.22 17.68 18.97
CA HIS A 9 13.73 16.98 20.16
C HIS A 9 13.20 15.58 19.84
N LEU A 10 12.44 15.40 18.76
CA LEU A 10 11.92 14.08 18.38
C LEU A 10 13.03 13.14 17.91
N SER A 11 13.97 13.66 17.11
CA SER A 11 15.12 12.91 16.61
C SER A 11 16.06 12.47 17.73
N SER A 12 16.25 13.30 18.76
CA SER A 12 17.03 12.93 19.96
C SER A 12 16.32 11.96 20.89
N THR A 13 14.98 11.95 20.89
CA THR A 13 14.20 11.06 21.77
C THR A 13 14.14 9.62 21.27
N SER A 14 14.17 9.40 19.96
CA SER A 14 13.98 8.09 19.34
C SER A 14 14.92 7.88 18.16
N GLU A 15 15.88 6.97 18.30
CA GLU A 15 16.84 6.65 17.25
C GLU A 15 16.23 6.26 15.88
N PRO A 16 15.10 5.51 15.79
CA PRO A 16 14.46 5.20 14.51
C PRO A 16 13.41 6.25 14.07
N PHE A 17 13.37 7.44 14.69
CA PHE A 17 12.33 8.44 14.43
C PHE A 17 12.21 8.81 12.95
N LEU A 18 13.34 9.06 12.29
CA LEU A 18 13.38 9.52 10.91
C LEU A 18 12.71 8.53 9.96
N GLU A 19 13.07 7.26 10.07
CA GLU A 19 12.57 6.21 9.19
C GLU A 19 11.09 5.93 9.46
N MET A 20 10.72 5.90 10.74
CA MET A 20 9.33 5.73 11.16
C MET A 20 8.44 6.89 10.69
N TYR A 21 8.94 8.12 10.76
CA TYR A 21 8.22 9.29 10.28
C TYR A 21 8.08 9.28 8.75
N LYS A 22 9.14 8.92 8.01
CA LYS A 22 9.06 8.81 6.54
C LYS A 22 8.06 7.75 6.10
N ALA A 23 8.04 6.59 6.75
CA ALA A 23 7.02 5.57 6.53
C ALA A 23 5.61 6.08 6.84
N TYR A 24 5.44 6.79 7.96
CA TYR A 24 4.16 7.38 8.34
C TYR A 24 3.68 8.39 7.29
N GLU A 25 4.52 9.36 6.92
CA GLU A 25 4.23 10.36 5.89
C GLU A 25 3.79 9.70 4.58
N HIS A 26 4.57 8.72 4.11
CA HIS A 26 4.30 7.99 2.87
C HIS A 26 2.92 7.29 2.88
N LEU A 27 2.57 6.65 4.00
CA LEU A 27 1.25 6.03 4.16
C LEU A 27 0.13 7.07 4.22
N ARG A 28 0.36 8.22 4.86
CA ARG A 28 -0.63 9.31 4.94
C ARG A 28 -0.86 9.98 3.58
N LEU A 29 0.18 10.16 2.77
CA LEU A 29 0.07 10.65 1.39
C LEU A 29 -0.76 9.71 0.50
N LYS A 30 -0.74 8.41 0.80
CA LYS A 30 -1.58 7.39 0.16
C LYS A 30 -3.00 7.28 0.75
N ASN A 31 -3.39 8.22 1.61
CA ASN A 31 -4.69 8.28 2.29
C ASN A 31 -4.98 7.08 3.21
N TRP A 32 -3.96 6.44 3.77
CA TRP A 32 -4.16 5.44 4.81
C TRP A 32 -4.40 6.08 6.18
N VAL A 33 -5.29 5.46 6.97
CA VAL A 33 -5.38 5.74 8.40
C VAL A 33 -4.33 4.88 9.10
N VAL A 34 -3.29 5.50 9.63
CA VAL A 34 -2.15 4.82 10.28
C VAL A 34 -2.37 4.77 11.79
N ARG A 35 -2.17 3.60 12.40
CA ARG A 35 -2.21 3.39 13.86
C ARG A 35 -1.00 2.56 14.30
N SER A 36 -0.72 2.54 15.60
CA SER A 36 0.36 1.71 16.18
C SER A 36 0.10 0.23 15.89
N GLY A 37 1.13 -0.47 15.38
CA GLY A 37 1.09 -1.90 15.08
C GLY A 37 1.54 -2.80 16.23
N LEU A 38 1.87 -2.24 17.40
CA LEU A 38 2.55 -2.95 18.48
C LEU A 38 1.81 -4.22 18.93
N GLN A 39 0.48 -4.18 18.97
CA GLN A 39 -0.37 -5.33 19.34
C GLN A 39 -0.27 -6.51 18.37
N TYR A 40 0.21 -6.27 17.15
CA TYR A 40 0.33 -7.26 16.09
C TYR A 40 1.79 -7.61 15.77
N GLY A 41 2.74 -7.15 16.59
CA GLY A 41 4.17 -7.33 16.33
C GLY A 41 4.66 -6.57 15.08
N ALA A 42 3.97 -5.48 14.73
CA ALA A 42 4.27 -4.63 13.58
C ALA A 42 4.55 -3.19 14.04
N ASP A 43 5.13 -2.38 13.17
CA ASP A 43 5.41 -0.97 13.47
C ASP A 43 4.12 -0.13 13.34
N PHE A 44 3.40 -0.35 12.24
CA PHE A 44 2.09 0.25 12.02
C PHE A 44 1.05 -0.79 11.62
N VAL A 45 -0.21 -0.42 11.78
CA VAL A 45 -1.32 -1.01 11.03
C VAL A 45 -2.05 0.08 10.29
N VAL A 46 -2.49 -0.25 9.08
CA VAL A 46 -3.16 0.72 8.22
C VAL A 46 -4.57 0.27 7.82
N TYR A 47 -5.46 1.24 7.76
CA TYR A 47 -6.87 1.04 7.45
C TYR A 47 -7.25 1.88 6.23
N ARG A 48 -8.06 1.31 5.34
CA ARG A 48 -8.59 2.01 4.16
C ARG A 48 -9.58 3.11 4.55
N HIS A 49 -10.31 2.88 5.64
CA HIS A 49 -11.33 3.79 6.20
C HIS A 49 -11.19 3.89 7.72
N HIS A 50 -12.11 4.59 8.37
CA HIS A 50 -12.09 4.77 9.81
C HIS A 50 -12.09 3.40 10.56
N PRO A 51 -11.26 3.19 11.59
CA PRO A 51 -11.15 1.91 12.30
C PRO A 51 -12.43 1.40 12.95
N ALA A 52 -13.43 2.28 13.14
CA ALA A 52 -14.75 1.89 13.63
C ALA A 52 -15.59 1.14 12.58
N LEU A 53 -15.23 1.23 11.30
CA LEU A 53 -15.99 0.68 10.18
C LEU A 53 -15.30 -0.51 9.52
N VAL A 54 -13.96 -0.55 9.54
CA VAL A 54 -13.16 -1.54 8.83
C VAL A 54 -12.04 -2.08 9.70
N HIS A 55 -11.63 -3.31 9.42
CA HIS A 55 -10.40 -3.88 9.98
C HIS A 55 -9.16 -3.31 9.28
N SER A 56 -8.01 -3.41 9.93
CA SER A 56 -6.74 -3.06 9.31
C SER A 56 -6.41 -4.07 8.22
N GLU A 57 -5.96 -3.55 7.08
CA GLU A 57 -5.67 -4.33 5.88
C GLU A 57 -4.24 -4.86 5.92
N PHE A 58 -3.30 -3.97 6.29
CA PHE A 58 -1.88 -4.31 6.37
C PHE A 58 -1.33 -4.18 7.78
N ALA A 59 -0.47 -5.13 8.13
CA ALA A 59 0.52 -5.01 9.19
C ALA A 59 1.82 -4.54 8.56
N VAL A 60 2.30 -3.36 8.96
CA VAL A 60 3.43 -2.68 8.32
C VAL A 60 4.70 -2.87 9.14
N ILE A 61 5.77 -3.31 8.49
CA ILE A 61 7.11 -3.35 9.08
C ILE A 61 8.02 -2.40 8.30
N VAL A 62 8.67 -1.50 9.02
CA VAL A 62 9.62 -0.53 8.46
C VAL A 62 11.02 -1.11 8.55
N VAL A 63 11.71 -1.17 7.41
CA VAL A 63 13.05 -1.74 7.29
C VAL A 63 13.97 -0.67 6.68
N PRO A 64 14.82 -0.02 7.47
CA PRO A 64 15.80 0.91 6.94
C PRO A 64 16.93 0.14 6.23
N GLU A 65 17.32 0.60 5.05
CA GLU A 65 18.33 -0.01 4.19
C GLU A 65 19.37 1.04 3.76
N GLY A 66 20.65 0.73 3.98
CA GLY A 66 21.75 1.63 3.67
C GLY A 66 22.77 1.71 4.80
N LYS A 67 23.99 2.16 4.47
CA LYS A 67 25.08 2.31 5.44
C LYS A 67 24.78 3.42 6.46
N GLU A 68 24.06 4.46 6.02
CA GLU A 68 23.62 5.61 6.83
C GLU A 68 22.80 5.23 8.06
N PHE A 69 22.11 4.10 8.00
CA PHE A 69 21.26 3.62 9.08
C PHE A 69 22.02 2.74 10.08
N GLY A 70 23.27 2.37 9.80
CA GLY A 70 24.14 1.64 10.73
C GLY A 70 23.51 0.38 11.31
N THR A 71 23.45 0.30 12.65
CA THR A 71 22.87 -0.81 13.40
C THR A 71 21.34 -0.89 13.29
N ARG A 72 20.66 0.19 12.86
CA ARG A 72 19.19 0.26 12.72
C ARG A 72 18.66 -0.59 11.58
N CYS A 73 19.52 -0.94 10.61
CA CYS A 73 19.25 -1.89 9.52
C CYS A 73 19.10 -3.35 10.02
N GLY A 74 18.92 -3.60 11.32
CA GLY A 74 18.94 -4.96 11.91
C GLY A 74 17.70 -5.82 11.61
N ARG A 75 16.53 -5.22 11.33
CA ARG A 75 15.27 -5.96 11.24
C ARG A 75 15.11 -6.70 9.92
N MET A 76 14.54 -7.90 9.98
CA MET A 76 14.19 -8.71 8.82
C MET A 76 15.38 -9.12 7.95
N LYS A 77 16.57 -9.24 8.55
CA LYS A 77 17.80 -9.72 7.88
C LYS A 77 17.86 -11.24 7.76
N VAL A 78 17.21 -11.95 8.69
CA VAL A 78 17.18 -13.41 8.73
C VAL A 78 15.80 -13.91 8.32
N TRP A 79 15.76 -15.03 7.60
CA TRP A 79 14.51 -15.68 7.19
C TRP A 79 13.56 -15.94 8.37
N SER A 80 14.09 -16.24 9.56
CA SER A 80 13.29 -16.44 10.77
C SER A 80 12.43 -15.22 11.11
N ASP A 81 12.97 -14.01 10.98
CA ASP A 81 12.27 -12.78 11.33
C ASP A 81 11.09 -12.55 10.39
N LEU A 82 11.33 -12.76 9.09
CA LEU A 82 10.30 -12.67 8.06
C LEU A 82 9.20 -13.71 8.30
N LEU A 83 9.57 -14.96 8.58
CA LEU A 83 8.61 -16.04 8.83
C LEU A 83 7.82 -15.79 10.12
N CYS A 84 8.44 -15.24 11.16
CA CYS A 84 7.77 -14.82 12.38
C CYS A 84 6.77 -13.69 12.10
N ALA A 85 7.15 -12.67 11.34
CA ALA A 85 6.27 -11.58 10.94
C ALA A 85 5.08 -12.07 10.09
N LEU A 86 5.32 -12.98 9.13
CA LEU A 86 4.28 -13.61 8.32
C LEU A 86 3.32 -14.44 9.17
N ARG A 87 3.83 -15.18 10.15
CA ARG A 87 2.99 -15.96 11.06
C ARG A 87 2.14 -15.06 11.95
N ALA A 88 2.72 -13.99 12.51
CA ALA A 88 2.03 -13.05 13.39
C ALA A 88 0.96 -12.24 12.66
N SER A 89 1.25 -11.77 11.44
CA SER A 89 0.27 -11.05 10.61
C SER A 89 -0.82 -11.98 10.06
N GLY A 90 -0.43 -13.17 9.60
CA GLY A 90 -1.35 -14.17 9.07
C GLY A 90 -2.34 -14.72 10.10
N SER A 91 -1.94 -14.86 11.37
CA SER A 91 -2.84 -15.35 12.43
C SER A 91 -3.99 -14.39 12.74
N VAL A 92 -3.81 -13.09 12.48
CA VAL A 92 -4.82 -12.04 12.66
C VAL A 92 -5.41 -11.55 11.34
N ALA A 93 -5.30 -12.36 10.29
CA ALA A 93 -5.79 -12.09 8.94
C ALA A 93 -5.35 -10.73 8.37
N LYS A 94 -4.10 -10.33 8.62
CA LYS A 94 -3.49 -9.13 8.04
C LYS A 94 -2.47 -9.51 6.99
N THR A 95 -2.39 -8.69 5.95
CA THR A 95 -1.35 -8.84 4.94
C THR A 95 -0.08 -8.12 5.41
N LEU A 96 1.08 -8.75 5.30
CA LEU A 96 2.35 -8.13 5.67
C LEU A 96 2.78 -7.14 4.59
N LEU A 97 2.96 -5.88 4.96
CA LEU A 97 3.52 -4.83 4.11
C LEU A 97 4.89 -4.44 4.65
N VAL A 98 5.92 -4.61 3.83
CA VAL A 98 7.29 -4.22 4.15
C VAL A 98 7.59 -2.89 3.46
N LEU A 99 7.92 -1.87 4.26
CA LEU A 99 8.37 -0.58 3.77
C LEU A 99 9.89 -0.51 3.92
N THR A 100 10.60 -0.60 2.81
CA THR A 100 12.05 -0.45 2.80
C THR A 100 12.41 1.01 2.56
N ILE A 101 13.14 1.61 3.50
CA ILE A 101 13.53 3.01 3.42
C ILE A 101 15.00 3.07 3.05
N SER A 102 15.28 3.63 1.87
CA SER A 102 16.63 3.86 1.39
C SER A 102 16.92 5.36 1.32
N SER A 103 18.17 5.74 1.52
CA SER A 103 18.60 7.13 1.33
C SER A 103 19.35 7.30 0.01
N ARG A 104 19.10 8.42 -0.67
CA ARG A 104 19.89 8.83 -1.85
C ARG A 104 21.21 9.51 -1.45
N SER A 105 21.30 10.11 -0.26
CA SER A 105 22.45 10.88 0.23
C SER A 105 22.65 10.82 1.76
N CYS A 106 23.82 11.28 2.21
CA CYS A 106 24.48 10.90 3.48
C CYS A 106 24.19 11.84 4.67
N GLU A 107 23.50 12.98 4.48
CA GLU A 107 23.33 13.99 5.54
C GLU A 107 21.95 13.92 6.22
N LEU A 108 21.85 13.11 7.27
CA LEU A 108 20.59 12.85 8.01
C LEU A 108 20.31 13.86 9.16
N GLY A 109 20.86 15.06 9.09
CA GLY A 109 20.81 16.04 10.19
C GLY A 109 19.69 17.09 10.11
N PHE A 110 18.95 17.16 9.00
CA PHE A 110 18.03 18.27 8.73
C PHE A 110 16.67 17.76 8.23
N PRO A 111 15.54 18.43 8.52
CA PRO A 111 14.22 18.03 8.02
C PRO A 111 14.16 17.84 6.48
N ASP A 112 14.99 18.56 5.72
CA ASP A 112 15.12 18.42 4.26
C ASP A 112 15.60 17.02 3.81
N CYS A 113 16.16 16.21 4.72
CA CYS A 113 16.55 14.83 4.39
C CYS A 113 15.35 13.94 4.04
N LEU A 114 14.12 14.33 4.43
CA LEU A 114 12.90 13.58 4.11
C LEU A 114 12.63 13.48 2.61
N GLU A 115 13.01 14.48 1.82
CA GLU A 115 12.85 14.46 0.37
C GLU A 115 13.85 13.52 -0.31
N GLN A 116 14.97 13.25 0.37
CA GLN A 116 16.05 12.41 -0.14
C GLN A 116 15.82 10.92 0.17
N LEU A 117 14.90 10.63 1.10
CA LEU A 117 14.52 9.27 1.48
C LEU A 117 13.50 8.70 0.49
N ILE A 118 13.78 7.49 0.01
CA ILE A 118 12.94 6.75 -0.92
C ILE A 118 12.30 5.59 -0.17
N VAL A 119 11.00 5.40 -0.38
CA VAL A 119 10.24 4.30 0.22
C VAL A 119 9.88 3.29 -0.85
N HIS A 120 10.33 2.05 -0.67
CA HIS A 120 9.96 0.90 -1.50
C HIS A 120 8.95 0.03 -0.76
N GLU A 121 7.80 -0.21 -1.40
CA GLU A 121 6.74 -1.04 -0.84
C GLU A 121 6.82 -2.48 -1.36
N ARG A 122 6.72 -3.45 -0.46
CA ARG A 122 6.67 -4.87 -0.81
C ARG A 122 5.59 -5.56 0.03
N THR A 123 4.53 -6.00 -0.64
CA THR A 123 3.50 -6.82 -0.01
C THR A 123 3.94 -8.27 -0.03
N ILE A 124 3.99 -8.91 1.13
CA ILE A 124 4.40 -10.31 1.26
C ILE A 124 3.19 -11.14 1.70
N THR A 125 2.82 -12.08 0.84
CA THR A 125 1.75 -13.04 1.11
C THR A 125 2.30 -14.45 1.22
N ARG A 126 1.61 -15.29 1.99
CA ARG A 126 1.92 -16.72 2.05
C ARG A 126 1.82 -17.34 0.65
N TRP A 127 2.86 -18.06 0.25
CA TRP A 127 2.82 -18.86 -0.97
C TRP A 127 1.88 -20.06 -0.79
N ILE A 128 0.91 -20.23 -1.69
CA ILE A 128 -0.07 -21.32 -1.66
C ILE A 128 0.09 -22.16 -2.94
N PRO A 129 0.51 -23.44 -2.84
CA PRO A 129 0.78 -24.28 -4.01
C PRO A 129 -0.39 -24.38 -4.99
N GLN A 130 -1.63 -24.43 -4.46
CA GLN A 130 -2.85 -24.52 -5.26
C GLN A 130 -3.04 -23.30 -6.18
N GLN A 131 -2.90 -22.09 -5.62
CA GLN A 131 -3.03 -20.85 -6.39
C GLN A 131 -1.97 -20.76 -7.50
N CYS A 132 -0.76 -21.26 -7.23
CA CYS A 132 0.32 -21.24 -8.21
C CYS A 132 0.13 -22.22 -9.38
N ARG A 133 -0.62 -23.32 -9.17
CA ARG A 133 -1.00 -24.23 -10.26
C ARG A 133 -2.06 -23.58 -11.15
N GLU A 134 -3.03 -22.90 -10.55
CA GLU A 134 -4.14 -22.26 -11.26
C GLU A 134 -3.72 -20.99 -12.04
N GLN A 135 -2.74 -20.22 -11.54
CA GLN A 135 -2.25 -19.02 -12.25
C GLN A 135 -1.56 -19.31 -13.58
N ARG A 136 -1.04 -20.52 -13.81
CA ARG A 136 -0.39 -20.91 -15.08
C ARG A 136 -1.34 -20.94 -16.28
N HIS A 137 -2.66 -20.87 -16.04
CA HIS A 137 -3.69 -20.96 -17.08
C HIS A 137 -4.36 -19.62 -17.41
N LYS A 138 -3.94 -18.51 -16.80
CA LYS A 138 -4.45 -17.17 -17.15
C LYS A 138 -3.42 -16.43 -18.01
N PRO A 139 -3.74 -16.04 -19.26
CA PRO A 139 -2.90 -15.13 -20.02
C PRO A 139 -2.73 -13.82 -19.23
N CYS A 140 -1.50 -13.34 -19.15
CA CYS A 140 -1.18 -12.04 -18.58
C CYS A 140 -1.96 -10.97 -19.36
N ARG A 141 -2.96 -10.32 -18.76
CA ARG A 141 -3.42 -9.03 -19.28
C ARG A 141 -2.39 -8.02 -18.83
N GLU A 142 -1.44 -7.74 -19.71
CA GLU A 142 -0.62 -6.55 -19.62
C GLU A 142 -1.53 -5.33 -19.50
N GLU A 143 -1.10 -4.42 -18.64
CA GLU A 143 -1.73 -3.15 -18.35
C GLU A 143 -1.83 -2.30 -19.63
N THR A 144 -2.95 -2.38 -20.36
CA THR A 144 -3.33 -1.33 -21.29
C THR A 144 -3.76 -0.10 -20.49
N SER A 145 -2.75 0.62 -20.00
CA SER A 145 -2.90 1.97 -19.45
C SER A 145 -1.75 2.84 -19.95
N ARG A 146 -1.49 2.80 -21.26
CA ARG A 146 -0.59 3.78 -21.91
C ARG A 146 -0.84 4.07 -23.39
N GLU A 147 -1.84 3.44 -24.04
CA GLU A 147 -2.11 3.66 -25.48
C GLU A 147 -3.45 4.38 -25.76
N GLU A 148 -4.34 4.56 -24.77
CA GLU A 148 -5.64 5.22 -24.97
C GLU A 148 -5.59 6.77 -24.99
N GLN A 149 -4.41 7.40 -24.86
CA GLN A 149 -4.29 8.87 -24.87
C GLN A 149 -3.80 9.48 -26.19
N GLU A 150 -3.31 8.70 -27.16
CA GLU A 150 -2.85 9.25 -28.45
C GLU A 150 -3.79 9.00 -29.64
N HIS A 151 -4.78 8.10 -29.53
CA HIS A 151 -5.70 7.76 -30.63
C HIS A 151 -7.03 8.57 -30.65
N ILE A 152 -7.15 9.66 -29.87
CA ILE A 152 -8.37 10.52 -29.83
C ILE A 152 -8.07 11.92 -30.39
N ARG A 153 -7.29 12.04 -31.47
CA ARG A 153 -7.12 13.33 -32.17
C ARG A 153 -7.36 13.34 -33.66
N GLU A 154 -7.65 12.22 -34.31
CA GLU A 154 -7.99 12.25 -35.73
C GLU A 154 -9.21 11.39 -36.05
N SER A 155 -10.11 11.96 -36.86
CA SER A 155 -11.32 11.40 -37.48
C SER A 155 -12.65 11.39 -36.70
N VAL A 156 -13.31 12.55 -36.73
CA VAL A 156 -14.60 12.79 -37.43
C VAL A 156 -15.75 11.76 -37.22
N VAL A 157 -16.77 12.22 -36.47
CA VAL A 157 -18.21 11.82 -36.42
C VAL A 157 -18.84 11.83 -37.85
N PRO A 158 -19.93 11.11 -38.26
CA PRO A 158 -21.10 10.58 -37.51
C PRO A 158 -21.67 9.19 -37.95
N ASN A 159 -22.52 8.56 -37.13
CA ASN A 159 -23.95 8.36 -37.46
C ASN A 159 -24.77 7.65 -36.36
N TYR A 160 -25.85 8.34 -36.00
CA TYR A 160 -27.01 7.93 -35.22
C TYR A 160 -27.82 6.82 -35.93
N TRP A 161 -28.52 5.99 -35.14
CA TRP A 161 -29.61 5.02 -35.47
C TRP A 161 -29.31 3.54 -35.17
N GLY A 162 -29.12 3.18 -33.89
CA GLY A 162 -29.04 1.75 -33.54
C GLY A 162 -29.23 1.32 -32.09
N VAL A 163 -29.16 2.24 -31.11
CA VAL A 163 -29.10 1.83 -29.68
C VAL A 163 -30.30 2.31 -28.84
N ILE A 164 -31.19 3.14 -29.39
CA ILE A 164 -32.37 3.66 -28.65
C ILE A 164 -33.55 2.66 -28.64
N LEU A 165 -33.48 1.53 -29.35
CA LEU A 165 -34.55 0.51 -29.36
C LEU A 165 -34.26 -0.75 -28.50
N GLY A 166 -33.19 -0.75 -27.70
CA GLY A 166 -32.82 -1.89 -26.83
C GLY A 166 -33.18 -1.75 -25.35
N PHE A 167 -33.52 -0.55 -24.87
CA PHE A 167 -33.64 -0.25 -23.43
C PHE A 167 -35.07 -0.13 -22.88
N THR A 168 -36.11 -0.41 -23.66
CA THR A 168 -37.51 -0.31 -23.21
C THR A 168 -38.26 -1.64 -23.08
N ILE A 169 -37.63 -2.80 -23.33
CA ILE A 169 -38.34 -4.10 -23.32
C ILE A 169 -37.91 -5.04 -22.18
N LEU A 170 -36.78 -4.82 -21.50
CA LEU A 170 -36.38 -5.67 -20.36
C LEU A 170 -36.76 -5.13 -18.97
N SER A 171 -37.35 -3.92 -18.88
CA SER A 171 -37.86 -3.37 -17.62
C SER A 171 -39.29 -3.84 -17.29
N SER A 172 -39.95 -4.57 -18.19
CA SER A 172 -41.37 -4.97 -18.05
C SER A 172 -41.56 -6.43 -17.61
N LEU A 173 -40.47 -7.21 -17.43
CA LEU A 173 -40.53 -8.63 -17.06
C LEU A 173 -40.04 -8.95 -15.64
N LEU A 174 -39.64 -7.95 -14.86
CA LEU A 174 -39.14 -8.12 -13.48
C LEU A 174 -40.08 -7.55 -12.39
N VAL A 175 -41.35 -7.33 -12.73
CA VAL A 175 -42.38 -6.83 -11.79
C VAL A 175 -43.43 -7.90 -11.41
N TYR A 176 -43.38 -9.12 -11.95
CA TYR A 176 -44.35 -10.17 -11.63
C TYR A 176 -43.71 -11.43 -11.01
N LYS A 177 -43.02 -11.29 -9.88
CA LYS A 177 -42.80 -12.43 -8.97
C LYS A 177 -42.43 -12.00 -7.54
N LEU A 178 -43.31 -11.25 -6.89
CA LEU A 178 -43.31 -11.10 -5.42
C LEU A 178 -44.66 -10.52 -4.94
N LYS A 179 -45.70 -11.34 -5.01
CA LYS A 179 -46.88 -11.27 -4.12
C LYS A 179 -47.76 -12.49 -4.33
N PHE A 180 -47.46 -13.57 -3.61
CA PHE A 180 -48.37 -14.33 -2.76
C PHE A 180 -47.55 -15.39 -2.01
#